data_AF-A0A1V1TP85-F1
#
_entry.id   AF-A0A1V1TP85-F1
#
_cell.length_a   1.000
_cell.length_b   1.000
_cell.length_c   1.000
_cell.angle_alpha   90.00
_cell.angle_beta   90.00
_cell.angle_gamma   90.00
#
_symmetry.space_group_name_H-M   'P 1'
#
loop_
_entity.id
_entity.type
_entity.pdbx_description
1 polymer ?
#
loop_
_entity_poly.entity_id
_entity_poly.type
_entity_poly.pdbx_seq_one_letter_code
_entity_poly.pdbx_strand_id
1 'polypeptide(L)'
;MSCDDWPNYSWISPPLPDVDAGGPVVALFAQCPYLKQAGLDWKQFYTRVVNDYTEYYEDSPYATAFVLTLLPNIRTLRLAIRWDPDTTLSTFVDQIVSKAREPISLWNRPCLSELTVLEPYCGSGPGSPLADLNKAIPLLALPRLRTFHGGCYITVGDDPRLRPPPTPYTFYGKALESVTLDNCWMDPESIAEFLAHTPRLKVFNYSHTLGLRVDTQGWDLCGFVAAIGREVGSHLERLSVGISEWRAPVLSGKPSMRDFQRLQRLEIPLELAMCGIHEREAQADVDVGNTGSADKPEREGEPLILDLVPASVSVLLLQSRGNNHHVALKALFRDFAAVKQAKLPALRAIYFGGREGLDPDNEYRRECDRLGIKN
;
A
#
# COMPACT_ATOMS: atom_id res chain seq x y z
N MET A 1 7.02 -8.21 -25.41
CA MET A 1 5.85 -8.88 -25.98
C MET A 1 4.83 -7.80 -26.26
N SER A 2 4.49 -7.61 -27.54
CA SER A 2 3.46 -6.63 -27.93
C SER A 2 2.09 -7.18 -27.53
N CYS A 3 1.12 -6.29 -27.28
CA CYS A 3 -0.27 -6.70 -27.07
C CYS A 3 -0.83 -7.48 -28.28
N ASP A 4 -0.17 -7.38 -29.44
CA ASP A 4 -0.59 -7.99 -30.71
C ASP A 4 -0.22 -9.48 -30.87
N ASP A 5 0.57 -10.06 -29.95
CA ASP A 5 1.00 -11.46 -30.01
C ASP A 5 -0.01 -12.43 -29.33
N TRP A 6 -1.12 -11.92 -28.81
CA TRP A 6 -2.17 -12.76 -28.20
C TRP A 6 -3.07 -13.35 -29.30
N PRO A 7 -3.38 -14.66 -29.25
CA PRO A 7 -4.29 -15.26 -30.21
C PRO A 7 -5.64 -14.53 -30.19
N ASN A 8 -6.26 -14.35 -31.36
CA ASN A 8 -7.63 -13.84 -31.50
C ASN A 8 -8.59 -14.76 -30.72
N TYR A 9 -8.84 -14.45 -29.45
CA TYR A 9 -9.91 -15.06 -28.69
C TYR A 9 -11.22 -14.55 -29.28
N SER A 10 -12.14 -15.46 -29.61
CA SER A 10 -13.54 -15.08 -29.76
C SER A 10 -13.99 -14.52 -28.41
N TRP A 11 -14.17 -13.20 -28.32
CA TRP A 11 -14.59 -12.44 -27.13
C TRP A 11 -15.99 -12.79 -26.60
N ILE A 12 -16.55 -13.92 -27.02
CA ILE A 12 -17.85 -14.40 -26.60
C ILE A 12 -17.61 -15.76 -25.98
N SER A 13 -17.32 -15.76 -24.67
CA SER A 13 -17.41 -16.97 -23.88
C SER A 13 -18.81 -17.57 -24.04
N PRO A 14 -18.95 -18.89 -24.25
CA PRO A 14 -20.27 -19.51 -24.27
C PRO A 14 -20.99 -19.21 -22.95
N PRO A 15 -22.30 -18.90 -22.98
CA PRO A 15 -23.05 -18.62 -21.77
C PRO A 15 -22.98 -19.81 -20.82
N LEU A 16 -22.95 -19.53 -19.51
CA LEU A 16 -23.04 -20.57 -18.50
C LEU A 16 -24.36 -21.36 -18.68
N PRO A 17 -24.34 -22.69 -18.42
CA PRO A 17 -25.53 -23.52 -18.64
C PRO A 17 -26.70 -23.08 -17.76
N ASP A 18 -27.92 -23.30 -18.24
CA ASP A 18 -29.11 -23.11 -17.42
C ASP A 18 -29.05 -24.02 -16.17
N VAL A 19 -29.37 -23.46 -15.01
CA VAL A 19 -29.38 -24.18 -13.73
C VAL A 19 -30.31 -25.41 -13.78
N ASP A 20 -31.40 -25.32 -14.54
CA ASP A 20 -32.39 -26.39 -14.67
C ASP A 20 -32.02 -27.40 -15.76
N ALA A 21 -31.16 -27.04 -16.71
CA ALA A 21 -30.59 -27.96 -17.70
C ALA A 21 -29.52 -28.89 -17.08
N GLY A 22 -28.98 -28.53 -15.92
CA GLY A 22 -28.00 -29.32 -15.19
C GLY A 22 -26.61 -29.33 -15.85
N GLY A 23 -25.91 -30.46 -15.71
CA GLY A 23 -24.57 -30.67 -16.27
C GLY A 23 -23.43 -30.55 -15.26
N PRO A 24 -22.17 -30.75 -15.70
CA PRO A 24 -21.03 -30.87 -14.79
C PRO A 24 -20.76 -29.63 -13.94
N VAL A 25 -20.92 -28.43 -14.52
CA VAL A 25 -20.73 -27.17 -13.80
C VAL A 25 -21.80 -27.01 -12.72
N VAL A 26 -23.09 -27.20 -13.05
CA VAL A 26 -24.19 -27.14 -12.07
C VAL A 26 -24.00 -28.16 -10.94
N ALA A 27 -23.54 -29.38 -11.27
CA ALA A 27 -23.24 -30.40 -10.28
C ALA A 27 -22.11 -29.99 -9.31
N LEU A 28 -21.08 -29.28 -9.78
CA LEU A 28 -20.01 -28.75 -8.92
C LEU A 28 -20.57 -27.76 -7.88
N PHE A 29 -21.46 -26.84 -8.29
CA PHE A 29 -22.10 -25.91 -7.35
C PHE A 29 -22.98 -26.66 -6.34
N ALA A 30 -23.82 -27.58 -6.82
CA ALA A 30 -24.72 -28.36 -5.97
C ALA A 30 -23.99 -29.22 -4.93
N GLN A 31 -22.77 -29.68 -5.24
CA GLN A 31 -21.96 -30.54 -4.37
C GLN A 31 -20.89 -29.78 -3.57
N CYS A 32 -20.79 -28.45 -3.72
CA CYS A 32 -19.74 -27.67 -3.08
C CYS A 32 -19.87 -27.69 -1.54
N PRO A 33 -18.90 -28.27 -0.81
CA PRO A 33 -19.00 -28.39 0.64
C PRO A 33 -18.90 -27.03 1.34
N TYR A 34 -18.21 -26.05 0.75
CA TYR A 34 -18.06 -24.71 1.31
C TYR A 34 -19.39 -23.94 1.31
N LEU A 35 -20.17 -24.03 0.23
CA LEU A 35 -21.49 -23.39 0.16
C LEU A 35 -22.44 -23.98 1.21
N LYS A 36 -22.45 -25.31 1.33
CA LYS A 36 -23.25 -26.02 2.34
C LYS A 36 -22.84 -25.63 3.77
N GLN A 37 -21.55 -25.54 4.07
CA GLN A 37 -21.06 -25.16 5.40
C GLN A 37 -21.34 -23.69 5.73
N ALA A 38 -21.31 -22.81 4.72
CA ALA A 38 -21.68 -21.40 4.86
C ALA A 38 -23.21 -21.20 5.00
N GLY A 39 -24.02 -22.27 4.86
CA GLY A 39 -25.49 -22.16 4.90
C GLY A 39 -26.07 -21.43 3.69
N LEU A 40 -25.36 -21.38 2.57
CA LEU A 40 -25.76 -20.65 1.37
C LEU A 40 -26.51 -21.57 0.39
N ASP A 41 -27.57 -21.04 -0.21
CA ASP A 41 -28.28 -21.72 -1.29
C ASP A 41 -27.44 -21.70 -2.57
N TRP A 42 -27.04 -22.88 -3.05
CA TRP A 42 -26.15 -22.99 -4.19
C TRP A 42 -26.81 -22.53 -5.50
N LYS A 43 -28.14 -22.63 -5.64
CA LYS A 43 -28.86 -22.17 -6.84
C LYS A 43 -28.86 -20.65 -6.89
N GLN A 44 -29.15 -19.99 -5.77
CA GLN A 44 -29.08 -18.54 -5.67
C GLN A 44 -27.65 -18.03 -5.91
N PHE A 45 -26.65 -18.71 -5.36
CA PHE A 45 -25.24 -18.39 -5.61
C PHE A 45 -24.88 -18.55 -7.09
N TYR A 46 -25.31 -19.64 -7.73
CA TYR A 46 -25.11 -19.86 -9.17
C TYR A 46 -25.80 -18.78 -10.02
N THR A 47 -27.03 -18.41 -9.69
CA THR A 47 -27.74 -17.31 -10.37
C THR A 47 -26.96 -16.00 -10.27
N ARG A 48 -26.33 -15.71 -9.13
CA ARG A 48 -25.43 -14.53 -9.01
C ARG A 48 -24.23 -14.61 -9.94
N VAL A 49 -23.56 -15.77 -10.00
CA VAL A 49 -22.45 -16.00 -10.93
C VAL A 49 -22.86 -15.74 -12.38
N VAL A 50 -24.04 -16.23 -12.79
CA VAL A 50 -24.56 -16.03 -14.16
C VAL A 50 -24.93 -14.56 -14.41
N ASN A 51 -25.57 -13.90 -13.45
CA ASN A 51 -26.03 -12.52 -13.59
C ASN A 51 -24.89 -11.49 -13.57
N ASP A 52 -23.78 -11.79 -12.89
CA ASP A 52 -22.59 -10.96 -12.91
C ASP A 52 -21.91 -10.95 -14.29
N TYR A 53 -22.10 -12.02 -15.07
CA TYR A 53 -21.58 -12.13 -16.42
C TYR A 53 -22.41 -11.24 -17.36
N THR A 54 -21.80 -10.16 -17.83
CA THR A 54 -22.46 -9.22 -18.75
C THR A 54 -21.61 -9.04 -20.00
N GLU A 55 -22.21 -8.55 -21.09
CA GLU A 55 -21.50 -8.29 -22.36
C GLU A 55 -20.27 -7.37 -22.22
N TYR A 56 -20.21 -6.58 -21.14
CA TYR A 56 -19.13 -5.61 -20.87
C TYR A 56 -18.15 -6.04 -19.78
N TYR A 57 -18.48 -7.06 -18.99
CA TYR A 57 -17.67 -7.48 -17.84
C TYR A 57 -17.62 -9.01 -17.79
N GLU A 58 -16.45 -9.56 -18.12
CA GLU A 58 -16.17 -11.00 -18.12
C GLU A 58 -15.80 -11.56 -16.73
N ASP A 59 -15.94 -10.76 -15.67
CA ASP A 59 -15.43 -11.10 -14.34
C ASP A 59 -16.52 -11.04 -13.27
N SER A 60 -16.71 -12.15 -12.57
CA SER A 60 -17.66 -12.28 -11.45
C SER A 60 -16.88 -12.56 -10.15
N PRO A 61 -17.06 -11.72 -9.11
CA PRO A 61 -16.52 -11.98 -7.78
C PRO A 61 -17.02 -13.30 -7.19
N TYR A 62 -18.29 -13.64 -7.45
CA TYR A 62 -18.89 -14.91 -7.05
C TYR A 62 -18.24 -16.10 -7.77
N ALA A 63 -17.99 -15.99 -9.08
CA ALA A 63 -17.31 -17.01 -9.85
C ALA A 63 -15.87 -17.21 -9.34
N THR A 64 -15.16 -16.10 -9.13
CA THR A 64 -13.80 -16.09 -8.60
C THR A 64 -13.75 -16.82 -7.26
N ALA A 65 -14.59 -16.43 -6.29
CA ALA A 65 -14.64 -17.07 -4.98
C ALA A 65 -14.97 -18.56 -5.07
N PHE A 66 -15.89 -18.96 -5.96
CA PHE A 66 -16.23 -20.37 -6.18
C PHE A 66 -15.02 -21.14 -6.70
N VAL A 67 -14.32 -20.60 -7.70
CA VAL A 67 -13.12 -21.20 -8.29
C VAL A 67 -12.01 -21.37 -7.25
N LEU A 68 -11.89 -20.47 -6.25
CA LEU A 68 -10.94 -20.64 -5.15
C LEU A 68 -11.12 -21.97 -4.41
N THR A 69 -12.37 -22.46 -4.28
CA THR A 69 -12.66 -23.74 -3.61
C THR A 69 -12.11 -24.96 -4.35
N LEU A 70 -11.82 -24.82 -5.64
CA LEU A 70 -11.38 -25.90 -6.52
C LEU A 70 -9.86 -25.98 -6.67
N LEU A 71 -9.13 -25.00 -6.13
CA LEU A 71 -7.71 -24.80 -6.44
C LEU A 71 -6.83 -24.90 -5.17
N PRO A 72 -6.47 -26.12 -4.74
CA PRO A 72 -5.76 -26.35 -3.47
C PRO A 72 -4.28 -25.94 -3.47
N ASN A 73 -3.68 -25.77 -4.66
CA ASN A 73 -2.24 -25.54 -4.80
C ASN A 73 -1.91 -24.12 -5.32
N ILE A 74 -2.84 -23.17 -5.23
CA ILE A 74 -2.58 -21.78 -5.63
C ILE A 74 -1.53 -21.18 -4.70
N ARG A 75 -0.52 -20.55 -5.30
CA ARG A 75 0.50 -19.74 -4.59
C ARG A 75 0.34 -18.24 -4.81
N THR A 76 -0.22 -17.86 -5.95
CA THR A 76 -0.47 -16.47 -6.34
C THR A 76 -1.92 -16.34 -6.75
N LEU A 77 -2.63 -15.43 -6.12
CA LEU A 77 -4.02 -15.12 -6.42
C LEU A 77 -4.13 -13.66 -6.86
N ARG A 78 -4.74 -13.44 -8.02
CA ARG A 78 -5.24 -12.13 -8.44
C ARG A 78 -6.76 -12.16 -8.33
N LEU A 79 -7.33 -11.20 -7.62
CA LEU A 79 -8.78 -11.13 -7.41
C LEU A 79 -9.49 -10.56 -8.63
N ALA A 80 -10.81 -10.81 -8.66
CA ALA A 80 -11.71 -10.26 -9.67
C ALA A 80 -11.59 -8.74 -9.76
N ILE A 81 -11.79 -8.19 -10.97
CA ILE A 81 -11.83 -6.76 -11.22
C ILE A 81 -12.84 -6.09 -10.29
N ARG A 82 -14.00 -6.66 -10.06
CA ARG A 82 -14.99 -6.04 -9.16
C ARG A 82 -15.03 -6.68 -7.80
N TRP A 83 -13.88 -7.00 -7.21
CA TRP A 83 -13.83 -7.62 -5.89
C TRP A 83 -14.39 -6.68 -4.81
N ASP A 84 -15.69 -6.74 -4.66
CA ASP A 84 -16.50 -6.02 -3.71
C ASP A 84 -17.49 -7.00 -3.06
N PRO A 85 -17.01 -7.81 -2.11
CA PRO A 85 -17.85 -8.82 -1.48
C PRO A 85 -18.96 -8.17 -0.65
N ASP A 86 -20.20 -8.43 -1.07
CA ASP A 86 -21.38 -8.21 -0.24
C ASP A 86 -21.44 -9.20 0.95
N THR A 87 -22.50 -9.15 1.75
CA THR A 87 -22.66 -10.03 2.91
C THR A 87 -22.63 -11.52 2.54
N THR A 88 -23.23 -11.90 1.41
CA THR A 88 -23.28 -13.30 0.97
C THR A 88 -21.90 -13.78 0.52
N LEU A 89 -21.23 -12.99 -0.31
CA LEU A 89 -19.88 -13.32 -0.77
C LEU A 89 -18.86 -13.30 0.37
N SER A 90 -18.96 -12.35 1.29
CA SER A 90 -18.13 -12.26 2.50
C SER A 90 -18.27 -13.52 3.37
N THR A 91 -19.51 -13.96 3.63
CA THR A 91 -19.78 -15.19 4.38
C THR A 91 -19.14 -16.41 3.73
N PHE A 92 -19.18 -16.48 2.39
CA PHE A 92 -18.57 -17.57 1.65
C PHE A 92 -17.04 -17.54 1.71
N VAL A 93 -16.43 -16.37 1.50
CA VAL A 93 -14.97 -16.17 1.60
C VAL A 93 -14.48 -16.47 3.02
N ASP A 94 -15.24 -16.10 4.04
CA ASP A 94 -14.90 -16.41 5.43
C ASP A 94 -14.88 -17.91 5.69
N GLN A 95 -15.83 -18.67 5.11
CA GLN A 95 -15.83 -20.12 5.23
C GLN A 95 -14.61 -20.74 4.54
N ILE A 96 -14.22 -20.22 3.36
CA ILE A 96 -13.03 -20.64 2.62
C ILE A 96 -11.77 -20.40 3.46
N VAL A 97 -11.60 -19.18 3.98
CA VAL A 97 -10.45 -18.79 4.80
C VAL A 97 -10.39 -19.57 6.11
N SER A 98 -11.53 -19.75 6.79
CA SER A 98 -11.62 -20.53 8.01
C SER A 98 -11.10 -21.96 7.79
N LYS A 99 -11.52 -22.60 6.71
CA LYS A 99 -11.00 -23.91 6.30
C LYS A 99 -9.52 -23.88 5.92
N ALA A 100 -9.07 -22.86 5.21
CA ALA A 100 -7.66 -22.71 4.83
C ALA A 100 -6.71 -22.58 6.04
N ARG A 101 -7.23 -22.14 7.19
CA ARG A 101 -6.49 -22.00 8.45
C ARG A 101 -6.47 -23.28 9.29
N GLU A 102 -7.25 -24.30 8.94
CA GLU A 102 -7.21 -25.60 9.62
C GLU A 102 -5.87 -26.30 9.38
N PRO A 103 -5.37 -27.12 10.33
CA PRO A 103 -4.14 -27.87 10.15
C PRO A 103 -4.20 -28.75 8.90
N ILE A 104 -3.17 -28.64 8.05
CA ILE A 104 -3.07 -29.41 6.81
C ILE A 104 -2.92 -30.89 7.15
N SER A 105 -3.85 -31.71 6.64
CA SER A 105 -3.74 -33.17 6.66
C SER A 105 -3.17 -33.69 5.35
N LEU A 106 -2.48 -34.83 5.39
CA LEU A 106 -1.99 -35.51 4.18
C LEU A 106 -3.11 -35.83 3.18
N TRP A 107 -4.32 -36.05 3.70
CA TRP A 107 -5.48 -36.52 2.94
C TRP A 107 -6.49 -35.42 2.64
N ASN A 108 -6.32 -34.24 3.24
CA ASN A 108 -7.22 -33.12 3.08
C ASN A 108 -6.42 -31.82 3.14
N ARG A 109 -6.11 -31.28 1.95
CA ARG A 109 -5.49 -29.96 1.82
C ARG A 109 -6.60 -28.96 1.53
N PRO A 110 -6.90 -28.05 2.48
CA PRO A 110 -7.84 -26.98 2.23
C PRO A 110 -7.40 -26.13 1.03
N CYS A 111 -8.38 -25.55 0.34
CA CYS A 111 -8.09 -24.53 -0.66
C CYS A 111 -7.33 -23.34 -0.03
N LEU A 112 -6.52 -22.64 -0.84
CA LEU A 112 -5.70 -21.50 -0.41
C LEU A 112 -4.65 -21.78 0.68
N SER A 113 -4.49 -23.02 1.14
CA SER A 113 -3.52 -23.38 2.19
C SER A 113 -2.06 -23.13 1.78
N GLU A 114 -1.79 -23.09 0.47
CA GLU A 114 -0.48 -22.80 -0.13
C GLU A 114 -0.35 -21.36 -0.65
N LEU A 115 -1.35 -20.50 -0.42
CA LEU A 115 -1.34 -19.12 -0.93
C LEU A 115 -0.25 -18.30 -0.24
N THR A 116 0.63 -17.69 -1.05
CA THR A 116 1.76 -16.89 -0.59
C THR A 116 1.74 -15.45 -1.09
N VAL A 117 1.09 -15.20 -2.23
CA VAL A 117 1.02 -13.89 -2.88
C VAL A 117 -0.43 -13.56 -3.20
N LEU A 118 -0.88 -12.40 -2.74
CA LEU A 118 -2.15 -11.79 -3.13
C LEU A 118 -1.82 -10.54 -3.94
N GLU A 119 -2.07 -10.60 -5.23
CA GLU A 119 -1.85 -9.50 -6.17
C GLU A 119 -3.03 -8.54 -6.18
N PRO A 120 -2.81 -7.25 -6.52
CA PRO A 120 -3.87 -6.28 -6.44
C PRO A 120 -4.89 -6.58 -7.52
N TYR A 121 -6.15 -6.36 -7.16
CA TYR A 121 -7.07 -5.81 -8.14
C TYR A 121 -6.71 -4.33 -8.32
N CYS A 122 -6.22 -3.95 -9.50
CA CYS A 122 -6.61 -2.68 -10.13
C CYS A 122 -6.12 -2.67 -11.58
N GLY A 123 -7.02 -2.36 -12.52
CA GLY A 123 -6.61 -1.63 -13.71
C GLY A 123 -6.17 -0.26 -13.22
N SER A 124 -4.88 0.04 -13.33
CA SER A 124 -4.24 1.31 -12.93
C SER A 124 -4.66 2.48 -13.82
N GLY A 125 -5.96 2.59 -14.11
CA GLY A 125 -6.57 3.57 -15.00
C GLY A 125 -7.41 4.59 -14.23
N PRO A 126 -7.49 5.84 -14.72
CA PRO A 126 -8.42 6.83 -14.19
C PRO A 126 -9.86 6.29 -14.18
N GLY A 127 -10.52 6.29 -13.03
CA GLY A 127 -11.93 5.90 -12.88
C GLY A 127 -12.19 4.48 -12.39
N SER A 128 -11.16 3.67 -12.11
CA SER A 128 -11.34 2.41 -11.39
C SER A 128 -11.93 2.66 -9.98
N PRO A 129 -12.97 1.92 -9.57
CA PRO A 129 -13.54 2.07 -8.24
C PRO A 129 -12.49 1.72 -7.18
N LEU A 130 -12.38 2.58 -6.17
CA LEU A 130 -11.47 2.41 -5.05
C LEU A 130 -11.91 1.18 -4.24
N ALA A 131 -10.98 0.27 -3.92
CA ALA A 131 -11.26 -0.88 -3.07
C ALA A 131 -11.04 -0.54 -1.59
N ASP A 132 -11.89 -1.08 -0.73
CA ASP A 132 -11.73 -0.99 0.74
C ASP A 132 -10.79 -2.11 1.21
N LEU A 133 -9.71 -1.76 1.93
CA LEU A 133 -8.76 -2.75 2.42
C LEU A 133 -9.44 -3.81 3.30
N ASN A 134 -10.51 -3.45 4.01
CA ASN A 134 -11.24 -4.37 4.87
C ASN A 134 -11.80 -5.57 4.10
N LYS A 135 -12.08 -5.41 2.80
CA LYS A 135 -12.57 -6.48 1.93
C LYS A 135 -11.49 -7.52 1.59
N ALA A 136 -10.22 -7.21 1.84
CA ALA A 136 -9.10 -8.13 1.70
C ALA A 136 -8.71 -8.82 3.03
N ILE A 137 -9.15 -8.31 4.19
CA ILE A 137 -8.76 -8.82 5.52
C ILE A 137 -8.92 -10.34 5.66
N PRO A 138 -10.03 -10.98 5.22
CA PRO A 138 -10.14 -12.44 5.31
C PRO A 138 -8.96 -13.16 4.64
N LEU A 139 -8.56 -12.72 3.45
CA LEU A 139 -7.44 -13.31 2.72
C LEU A 139 -6.09 -12.98 3.38
N LEU A 140 -5.94 -11.79 3.97
CA LEU A 140 -4.77 -11.41 4.76
C LEU A 140 -4.60 -12.24 6.04
N ALA A 141 -5.65 -12.92 6.50
CA ALA A 141 -5.62 -13.83 7.64
C ALA A 141 -5.08 -15.23 7.29
N LEU A 142 -4.76 -15.50 6.02
CA LEU A 142 -4.19 -16.78 5.59
C LEU A 142 -2.77 -16.97 6.16
N PRO A 143 -2.45 -18.16 6.71
CA PRO A 143 -1.28 -18.35 7.56
C PRO A 143 0.05 -18.33 6.79
N ARG A 144 0.02 -18.48 5.46
CA ARG A 144 1.20 -18.53 4.59
C ARG A 144 1.33 -17.32 3.67
N LEU A 145 0.40 -16.36 3.75
CA LEU A 145 0.45 -15.19 2.90
C LEU A 145 1.65 -14.31 3.29
N ARG A 146 2.58 -14.12 2.36
CA ARG A 146 3.83 -13.35 2.56
C ARG A 146 3.82 -12.03 1.83
N THR A 147 3.16 -11.97 0.69
CA THR A 147 3.17 -10.80 -0.18
C THR A 147 1.75 -10.36 -0.44
N PHE A 148 1.49 -9.09 -0.19
CA PHE A 148 0.22 -8.45 -0.50
C PHE A 148 0.46 -7.20 -1.35
N HIS A 149 -0.32 -7.08 -2.40
CA HIS A 149 -0.39 -5.89 -3.22
C HIS A 149 -1.87 -5.47 -3.27
N GLY A 150 -2.14 -4.20 -3.00
CA GLY A 150 -3.49 -3.64 -3.03
C GLY A 150 -3.47 -2.18 -3.47
N GLY A 151 -4.55 -1.73 -4.11
CA GLY A 151 -4.87 -0.31 -4.17
C GLY A 151 -6.09 -0.08 -3.28
N CYS A 152 -5.97 0.75 -2.26
CA CYS A 152 -6.97 0.80 -1.18
C CYS A 152 -7.21 2.19 -0.59
N TYR A 153 -8.46 2.43 -0.22
CA TYR A 153 -8.86 3.49 0.68
C TYR A 153 -9.04 2.91 2.09
N ILE A 154 -8.54 3.60 3.12
CA ILE A 154 -9.00 3.38 4.49
C ILE A 154 -9.37 4.75 5.06
N THR A 155 -10.66 4.98 5.32
CA THR A 155 -11.06 5.94 6.36
C THR A 155 -11.21 5.18 7.66
N VAL A 156 -10.17 5.19 8.49
CA VAL A 156 -10.39 5.07 9.93
C VAL A 156 -10.36 6.49 10.48
N GLY A 157 -11.47 7.20 10.27
CA GLY A 157 -11.59 8.57 10.76
C GLY A 157 -12.95 9.18 10.41
N ASP A 158 -13.74 9.46 11.44
CA ASP A 158 -14.86 10.40 11.48
C ASP A 158 -16.28 10.04 10.98
N ASP A 159 -16.53 8.98 10.20
CA ASP A 159 -17.92 8.48 10.02
C ASP A 159 -18.14 7.16 10.76
N PRO A 160 -18.78 7.16 11.94
CA PRO A 160 -19.17 5.94 12.65
C PRO A 160 -20.03 4.98 11.81
N ARG A 161 -20.67 5.46 10.73
CA ARG A 161 -21.49 4.68 9.81
C ARG A 161 -20.66 3.94 8.75
N LEU A 162 -19.40 4.32 8.56
CA LEU A 162 -18.45 3.67 7.65
C LEU A 162 -17.54 2.67 8.37
N ARG A 163 -17.69 2.50 9.70
CA ARG A 163 -16.98 1.45 10.41
C ARG A 163 -17.43 0.09 9.86
N PRO A 164 -16.52 -0.71 9.28
CA PRO A 164 -16.88 -2.06 8.87
C PRO A 164 -17.41 -2.83 10.09
N PRO A 165 -18.35 -3.77 9.89
CA PRO A 165 -18.73 -4.68 10.95
C PRO A 165 -17.47 -5.36 11.50
N PRO A 166 -17.41 -5.64 12.82
CA PRO A 166 -16.25 -6.26 13.43
C PRO A 166 -15.91 -7.56 12.69
N THR A 167 -14.75 -7.58 12.04
CA THR A 167 -14.31 -8.77 11.32
C THR A 167 -13.99 -9.86 12.34
N PRO A 168 -14.20 -11.15 12.02
CA PRO A 168 -13.80 -12.24 12.92
C PRO A 168 -12.27 -12.38 13.02
N TYR A 169 -11.51 -11.61 12.23
CA TYR A 169 -10.06 -11.67 12.16
C TYR A 169 -9.42 -10.59 13.01
N THR A 170 -9.33 -10.85 14.31
CA THR A 170 -8.51 -10.04 15.24
C THR A 170 -7.00 -10.13 14.93
N PHE A 171 -6.60 -11.09 14.11
CA PHE A 171 -5.23 -11.32 13.71
C PHE A 171 -5.16 -11.64 12.21
N TYR A 172 -4.72 -10.67 11.43
CA TYR A 172 -4.30 -10.86 10.04
C TYR A 172 -2.82 -10.51 9.90
N GLY A 173 -2.23 -10.65 8.71
CA GLY A 173 -0.90 -10.11 8.40
C GLY A 173 0.31 -10.74 9.09
N LYS A 174 0.11 -11.71 10.00
CA LYS A 174 1.19 -12.33 10.81
C LYS A 174 2.34 -12.93 9.99
N ALA A 175 2.08 -13.38 8.77
CA ALA A 175 3.07 -13.97 7.88
C ALA A 175 3.56 -13.01 6.78
N LEU A 176 3.00 -11.79 6.69
CA LEU A 176 3.36 -10.82 5.66
C LEU A 176 4.81 -10.36 5.86
N GLU A 177 5.56 -10.43 4.77
CA GLU A 177 6.95 -9.99 4.65
C GLU A 177 7.08 -8.80 3.69
N SER A 178 6.14 -8.66 2.73
CA SER A 178 6.13 -7.59 1.75
C SER A 178 4.72 -7.07 1.50
N VAL A 179 4.54 -5.76 1.56
CA VAL A 179 3.28 -5.08 1.27
C VAL A 179 3.52 -3.95 0.28
N THR A 180 2.69 -3.88 -0.75
CA THR A 180 2.62 -2.75 -1.69
C THR A 180 1.19 -2.19 -1.71
N LEU A 181 1.08 -0.91 -1.42
CA LEU A 181 -0.17 -0.16 -1.33
C LEU A 181 -0.12 0.99 -2.34
N ASP A 182 -0.70 0.78 -3.51
CA ASP A 182 -0.62 1.71 -4.64
C ASP A 182 -1.87 2.56 -4.79
N ASN A 183 -1.70 3.87 -4.97
CA ASN A 183 -2.79 4.84 -5.10
C ASN A 183 -3.77 4.75 -3.92
N CYS A 184 -3.20 4.69 -2.72
CA CYS A 184 -3.96 4.60 -1.49
C CYS A 184 -4.16 5.96 -0.84
N TRP A 185 -5.20 6.08 -0.02
CA TRP A 185 -5.35 7.19 0.92
C TRP A 185 -5.55 6.61 2.32
N MET A 186 -4.63 6.93 3.22
CA MET A 186 -4.61 6.50 4.62
C MET A 186 -4.04 7.63 5.47
N ASP A 187 -4.69 7.88 6.61
CA ASP A 187 -4.17 8.74 7.68
C ASP A 187 -3.17 7.97 8.56
N PRO A 188 -2.46 8.67 9.48
CA PRO A 188 -1.50 8.04 10.39
C PRO A 188 -2.09 6.93 11.27
N GLU A 189 -3.36 7.05 11.68
CA GLU A 189 -4.07 6.08 12.52
C GLU A 189 -4.39 4.79 11.76
N SER A 190 -4.93 4.92 10.55
CA SER A 190 -5.30 3.82 9.66
C SER A 190 -4.07 2.97 9.30
N ILE A 191 -2.95 3.63 8.95
CA ILE A 191 -1.73 2.89 8.61
C ILE A 191 -1.12 2.22 9.84
N ALA A 192 -1.19 2.86 11.01
CA ALA A 192 -0.74 2.26 12.26
C ALA A 192 -1.53 1.00 12.61
N GLU A 193 -2.86 1.07 12.51
CA GLU A 193 -3.74 -0.08 12.76
C GLU A 193 -3.38 -1.25 11.84
N PHE A 194 -3.24 -1.01 10.53
CA PHE A 194 -2.85 -2.05 9.59
C PHE A 194 -1.47 -2.65 9.93
N LEU A 195 -0.47 -1.82 10.18
CA LEU A 195 0.91 -2.25 10.38
C LEU A 195 1.11 -2.97 11.72
N ALA A 196 0.33 -2.66 12.75
CA ALA A 196 0.34 -3.35 14.05
C ALA A 196 0.10 -4.87 13.92
N HIS A 197 -0.55 -5.30 12.84
CA HIS A 197 -0.81 -6.71 12.54
C HIS A 197 0.30 -7.38 11.70
N THR A 198 1.39 -6.69 11.36
CA THR A 198 2.43 -7.17 10.42
C THR A 198 3.84 -7.30 11.04
N PRO A 199 4.01 -8.11 12.11
CA PRO A 199 5.27 -8.18 12.88
C PRO A 199 6.47 -8.77 12.12
N ARG A 200 6.29 -9.22 10.87
CA ARG A 200 7.34 -9.79 10.02
C ARG A 200 7.61 -8.96 8.77
N LEU A 201 7.00 -7.78 8.66
CA LEU A 201 7.11 -6.95 7.47
C LEU A 201 8.54 -6.47 7.26
N LYS A 202 9.10 -6.75 6.09
CA LYS A 202 10.46 -6.33 5.69
C LYS A 202 10.44 -5.27 4.60
N VAL A 203 9.44 -5.34 3.71
CA VAL A 203 9.31 -4.43 2.58
C VAL A 203 7.95 -3.77 2.64
N PHE A 204 7.94 -2.44 2.68
CA PHE A 204 6.72 -1.65 2.62
C PHE A 204 6.83 -0.60 1.53
N ASN A 205 5.96 -0.70 0.53
CA ASN A 205 5.81 0.29 -0.53
C ASN A 205 4.42 0.92 -0.41
N TYR A 206 4.37 2.24 -0.40
CA TYR A 206 3.15 3.02 -0.30
C TYR A 206 3.19 4.16 -1.32
N SER A 207 2.14 4.28 -2.12
CA SER A 207 1.93 5.41 -3.02
C SER A 207 0.62 6.09 -2.66
N HIS A 208 0.71 7.34 -2.21
CA HIS A 208 -0.43 8.14 -1.80
C HIS A 208 -1.15 8.72 -3.02
N THR A 209 -2.47 8.61 -3.11
CA THR A 209 -3.27 9.40 -4.05
C THR A 209 -4.24 10.28 -3.28
N LEU A 210 -4.41 11.52 -3.73
CA LEU A 210 -5.48 12.35 -3.20
C LEU A 210 -6.82 11.79 -3.67
N GLY A 211 -7.76 11.67 -2.73
CA GLY A 211 -9.10 11.23 -3.04
C GLY A 211 -9.76 12.14 -4.08
N LEU A 212 -10.74 11.62 -4.82
CA LEU A 212 -11.65 12.43 -5.63
C LEU A 212 -12.48 13.43 -4.78
N ARG A 213 -12.45 13.26 -3.46
CA ARG A 213 -13.04 14.21 -2.53
C ARG A 213 -12.09 15.40 -2.41
N VAL A 214 -12.64 16.58 -2.66
CA VAL A 214 -11.97 17.87 -2.44
C VAL A 214 -11.92 18.14 -0.93
N ASP A 215 -11.36 17.21 -0.15
CA ASP A 215 -11.01 17.53 1.22
C ASP A 215 -9.79 18.47 1.17
N THR A 216 -9.99 19.64 1.76
CA THR A 216 -8.95 20.65 1.93
C THR A 216 -8.00 20.30 3.07
N GLN A 217 -8.24 19.19 3.78
CA GLN A 217 -7.38 18.71 4.85
C GLN A 217 -6.11 18.15 4.22
N GLY A 218 -5.01 18.86 4.43
CA GLY A 218 -3.70 18.44 3.96
C GLY A 218 -3.31 17.07 4.50
N TRP A 219 -2.34 16.42 3.85
CA TRP A 219 -1.83 15.13 4.30
C TRP A 219 -0.77 15.31 5.39
N ASP A 220 -0.96 14.68 6.54
CA ASP A 220 0.07 14.58 7.59
C ASP A 220 1.12 13.53 7.22
N LEU A 221 1.97 13.87 6.24
CA LEU A 221 3.06 13.02 5.78
C LEU A 221 4.07 12.71 6.92
N CYS A 222 4.33 13.66 7.82
CA CYS A 222 5.25 13.45 8.93
C CYS A 222 4.69 12.45 9.94
N GLY A 223 3.44 12.64 10.38
CA GLY A 223 2.75 11.71 11.26
C GLY A 223 2.58 10.33 10.63
N PHE A 224 2.33 10.27 9.32
CA PHE A 224 2.22 9.03 8.57
C PHE A 224 3.53 8.23 8.59
N VAL A 225 4.67 8.86 8.30
CA VAL A 225 5.98 8.20 8.37
C VAL A 225 6.34 7.80 9.81
N ALA A 226 6.02 8.64 10.79
CA ALA A 226 6.24 8.34 12.20
C ALA A 226 5.40 7.12 12.67
N ALA A 227 4.17 6.99 12.20
CA ALA A 227 3.32 5.83 12.46
C ALA A 227 3.95 4.54 11.91
N ILE A 228 4.48 4.55 10.68
CA ILE A 228 5.22 3.41 10.11
C ILE A 228 6.42 3.06 10.98
N GLY A 229 7.22 4.08 11.37
CA GLY A 229 8.40 3.89 12.21
C GLY A 229 8.08 3.23 13.54
N ARG A 230 7.01 3.69 14.20
CA ARG A 230 6.56 3.16 15.48
C ARG A 230 6.14 1.70 15.41
N GLU A 231 5.36 1.31 14.39
CA GLU A 231 4.81 -0.05 14.33
C GLU A 231 5.81 -1.08 13.79
N VAL A 232 6.58 -0.73 12.75
CA VAL A 232 7.43 -1.70 12.03
C VAL A 232 8.89 -1.27 11.87
N GLY A 233 9.28 -0.07 12.32
CA GLY A 233 10.63 0.48 12.12
C GLY A 233 11.76 -0.36 12.71
N SER A 234 11.49 -1.13 13.77
CA SER A 234 12.48 -2.02 14.39
C SER A 234 12.94 -3.18 13.47
N HIS A 235 12.11 -3.59 12.51
CA HIS A 235 12.38 -4.73 11.64
C HIS A 235 12.25 -4.45 10.13
N LEU A 236 11.72 -3.30 9.73
CA LEU A 236 11.59 -2.93 8.33
C LEU A 236 12.96 -2.74 7.66
N GLU A 237 13.15 -3.38 6.52
CA GLU A 237 14.41 -3.36 5.75
C GLU A 237 14.33 -2.44 4.54
N ARG A 238 13.14 -2.27 3.95
CA ARG A 238 12.89 -1.39 2.81
C ARG A 238 11.59 -0.62 2.99
N LEU A 239 11.68 0.69 2.81
CA LEU A 239 10.57 1.62 2.84
C LEU A 239 10.56 2.42 1.54
N SER A 240 9.42 2.44 0.87
CA SER A 240 9.12 3.36 -0.22
C SER A 240 7.83 4.09 0.09
N VAL A 241 7.90 5.41 0.17
CA VAL A 241 6.74 6.30 0.26
C VAL A 241 6.78 7.19 -0.97
N GLY A 242 5.67 7.27 -1.70
CA GLY A 242 5.52 8.12 -2.87
C GLY A 242 4.16 8.80 -2.90
N ILE A 243 4.02 9.77 -3.80
CA ILE A 243 2.82 10.62 -3.91
C ILE A 243 2.32 10.63 -5.35
N SER A 244 1.38 9.77 -5.72
CA SER A 244 0.80 9.61 -7.08
C SER A 244 0.33 10.93 -7.70
N GLU A 245 -0.48 11.69 -6.97
CA GLU A 245 -1.08 12.95 -7.43
C GLU A 245 -0.97 14.02 -6.34
N TRP A 246 -0.53 15.23 -6.73
CA TRP A 246 -0.34 16.34 -5.80
C TRP A 246 -1.26 17.51 -6.12
N ARG A 247 -2.20 17.78 -5.20
CA ARG A 247 -3.17 18.89 -5.28
C ARG A 247 -3.50 19.52 -3.92
N ALA A 248 -3.09 18.89 -2.81
CA ALA A 248 -3.35 19.36 -1.45
C ALA A 248 -2.02 19.72 -0.76
N PRO A 249 -2.03 20.67 0.20
CA PRO A 249 -0.83 20.96 0.99
C PRO A 249 -0.46 19.76 1.88
N VAL A 250 0.83 19.53 2.09
CA VAL A 250 1.29 18.69 3.20
C VAL A 250 1.28 19.52 4.47
N LEU A 251 0.78 18.92 5.55
CA LEU A 251 0.77 19.56 6.86
C LEU A 251 2.19 19.70 7.39
N SER A 252 2.47 20.83 8.05
CA SER A 252 3.75 21.05 8.72
C SER A 252 3.93 20.04 9.85
N GLY A 253 5.15 19.54 10.01
CA GLY A 253 5.50 18.62 11.06
C GLY A 253 6.99 18.34 11.08
N LYS A 254 7.47 17.80 12.20
CA LYS A 254 8.86 17.40 12.35
C LYS A 254 9.07 15.97 11.85
N PRO A 255 9.74 15.77 10.70
CA PRO A 255 10.00 14.43 10.24
C PRO A 255 11.07 13.77 11.12
N SER A 256 10.90 12.48 11.43
CA SER A 256 11.86 11.69 12.19
C SER A 256 11.88 10.26 11.68
N MET A 257 13.06 9.77 11.36
CA MET A 257 13.29 8.38 10.94
C MET A 257 14.04 7.56 12.00
N ARG A 258 14.12 8.05 13.24
CA ARG A 258 14.94 7.43 14.30
C ARG A 258 14.48 6.02 14.71
N ASP A 259 13.20 5.72 14.52
CA ASP A 259 12.61 4.42 14.88
C ASP A 259 13.00 3.30 13.89
N PHE A 260 13.59 3.65 12.74
CA PHE A 260 14.00 2.70 11.70
C PHE A 260 15.39 2.12 11.96
N GLN A 261 15.45 1.01 12.67
CA GLN A 261 16.71 0.41 13.14
C GLN A 261 17.41 -0.44 12.07
N ARG A 262 16.65 -1.08 11.18
CA ARG A 262 17.17 -2.05 10.18
C ARG A 262 17.00 -1.61 8.73
N LEU A 263 16.59 -0.37 8.51
CA LEU A 263 16.25 0.12 7.19
C LEU A 263 17.51 0.24 6.31
N GLN A 264 17.54 -0.48 5.19
CA GLN A 264 18.68 -0.52 4.27
C GLN A 264 18.43 0.28 3.00
N ARG A 265 17.18 0.34 2.56
CA ARG A 265 16.75 1.09 1.38
C ARG A 265 15.58 1.99 1.76
N LEU A 266 15.74 3.29 1.51
CA LEU A 266 14.76 4.31 1.81
C LEU A 266 14.43 5.07 0.53
N GLU A 267 13.15 5.11 0.18
CA GLU A 267 12.62 5.93 -0.90
C GLU A 267 11.53 6.85 -0.34
N ILE A 268 11.72 8.16 -0.46
CA ILE A 268 10.83 9.17 0.12
C ILE A 268 10.60 10.35 -0.82
N PRO A 269 9.44 11.03 -0.70
CA PRO A 269 9.19 12.27 -1.41
C PRO A 269 10.00 13.43 -0.78
N LEU A 270 10.50 14.35 -1.61
CA LEU A 270 11.21 15.56 -1.15
C LEU A 270 10.32 16.49 -0.32
N GLU A 271 9.00 16.35 -0.45
CA GLU A 271 7.98 16.96 0.38
C GLU A 271 8.20 16.67 1.88
N LEU A 272 8.74 15.49 2.23
CA LEU A 272 9.09 15.18 3.62
C LEU A 272 10.23 16.08 4.15
N ALA A 273 11.19 16.44 3.29
CA ALA A 273 12.25 17.37 3.67
C ALA A 273 11.73 18.80 3.80
N MET A 274 10.77 19.20 2.95
CA MET A 274 10.11 20.51 3.05
C MET A 274 9.39 20.68 4.40
N CYS A 275 8.74 19.64 4.94
CA CYS A 275 8.16 19.69 6.29
C CYS A 275 9.18 20.12 7.35
N GLY A 276 10.37 19.53 7.32
CA GLY A 276 11.44 19.85 8.28
C GLY A 276 12.03 21.25 8.11
N ILE A 277 12.00 21.81 6.90
CA ILE A 277 12.41 23.20 6.64
C ILE A 277 11.38 24.14 7.27
N HIS A 278 10.10 23.96 6.95
CA HIS A 278 9.02 24.82 7.45
C HIS A 278 8.89 24.78 8.96
N GLU A 279 9.11 23.62 9.58
CA GLU A 279 9.15 23.50 11.04
C GLU A 279 10.28 24.34 11.67
N ARG A 280 11.47 24.33 11.05
CA ARG A 280 12.62 25.11 11.52
C ARG A 280 12.41 26.62 11.31
N GLU A 281 11.77 27.01 10.21
CA GLU A 281 11.38 28.40 9.93
C GLU A 281 10.35 28.90 10.95
N ALA A 282 9.29 28.12 11.20
CA ALA A 282 8.26 28.47 12.18
C ALA A 282 8.84 28.61 13.60
N GLN A 283 9.78 27.74 13.99
CA GLN A 283 10.46 27.84 15.28
C GLN A 283 11.34 29.09 15.40
N ALA A 284 12.00 29.51 14.30
CA ALA A 284 12.83 30.71 14.28
C ALA A 284 11.98 31.98 14.45
N ASP A 285 10.82 32.07 13.81
CA ASP A 285 9.91 33.22 13.92
C ASP A 285 9.36 33.39 15.35
N VAL A 286 9.06 32.27 16.03
CA VAL A 286 8.62 32.28 17.43
C VAL A 286 9.75 32.75 18.36
N ASP A 287 11.00 32.33 18.11
CA ASP A 287 12.15 32.71 18.92
C ASP A 287 12.53 34.19 18.75
N VAL A 288 12.36 34.75 17.55
CA VAL A 288 12.58 36.18 17.24
C VAL A 288 11.54 37.07 17.93
N GLY A 289 10.27 36.63 18.02
CA GLY A 289 9.22 37.35 18.74
C GLY A 289 9.43 37.44 20.26
N ASN A 290 10.28 36.57 20.82
CA ASN A 290 10.46 36.43 22.28
C ASN A 290 11.82 36.92 22.81
N THR A 291 12.74 37.40 21.96
CA THR A 291 14.04 37.88 22.41
C THR A 291 14.48 39.19 21.74
N GLY A 292 14.26 40.31 22.45
CA GLY A 292 14.88 41.61 22.16
C GLY A 292 16.37 41.66 22.51
N SER A 293 17.15 40.65 22.12
CA SER A 293 18.58 40.58 22.39
C SER A 293 19.34 40.15 21.14
N ALA A 294 19.95 41.13 20.47
CA ALA A 294 20.94 40.95 19.42
C ALA A 294 22.19 40.33 20.03
N ASP A 295 22.24 39.00 20.07
CA ASP A 295 23.44 38.15 20.11
C ASP A 295 23.00 36.73 20.49
N LYS A 296 22.43 36.00 19.53
CA LYS A 296 22.52 34.54 19.55
C LYS A 296 23.25 34.13 18.28
N PRO A 297 24.37 33.39 18.38
CA PRO A 297 24.95 32.78 17.20
C PRO A 297 23.86 31.90 16.59
N GLU A 298 23.71 31.97 15.27
CA GLU A 298 22.91 31.04 14.50
C GLU A 298 23.18 29.65 15.08
N ARG A 299 22.19 29.06 15.77
CA ARG A 299 22.33 27.68 16.21
C ARG A 299 22.50 26.90 14.93
N GLU A 300 23.73 26.46 14.65
CA GLU A 300 24.07 25.50 13.62
C GLU A 300 23.28 24.23 13.92
N GLY A 301 22.01 24.22 13.51
CA GLY A 301 21.11 23.10 13.72
C GLY A 301 21.69 21.88 13.03
N GLU A 302 21.48 20.71 13.63
CA GLU A 302 21.91 19.45 13.04
C GLU A 302 21.43 19.35 11.58
N PRO A 303 22.28 18.86 10.65
CA PRO A 303 21.90 18.73 9.26
C PRO A 303 20.60 17.93 9.11
N LEU A 304 19.67 18.43 8.27
CA LEU A 304 18.33 17.85 8.09
C LEU A 304 18.39 16.37 7.68
N ILE A 305 19.42 15.97 6.95
CA ILE A 305 19.62 14.58 6.54
C ILE A 305 19.74 13.61 7.73
N LEU A 306 20.19 14.07 8.90
CA LEU A 306 20.29 13.23 10.09
C LEU A 306 18.92 12.92 10.71
N ASP A 307 17.92 13.78 10.46
CA ASP A 307 16.54 13.54 10.90
C ASP A 307 15.80 12.59 9.92
N LEU A 308 16.18 12.62 8.63
CA LEU A 308 15.50 11.88 7.55
C LEU A 308 16.17 10.57 7.12
N VAL A 309 17.45 10.38 7.42
CA VAL A 309 18.21 9.21 6.93
C VAL A 309 18.79 8.47 8.13
N PRO A 310 18.23 7.31 8.49
CA PRO A 310 18.82 6.44 9.51
C PRO A 310 20.24 6.01 9.14
N ALA A 311 21.10 5.83 10.13
CA ALA A 311 22.49 5.39 9.93
C ALA A 311 22.62 4.00 9.28
N SER A 312 21.56 3.19 9.32
CA SER A 312 21.44 1.87 8.69
C SER A 312 21.21 1.94 7.16
N VAL A 313 20.76 3.08 6.63
CA VAL A 313 20.41 3.23 5.22
C VAL A 313 21.65 3.18 4.34
N SER A 314 21.64 2.28 3.37
CA SER A 314 22.70 2.10 2.38
C SER A 314 22.37 2.70 1.02
N VAL A 315 21.08 2.78 0.70
CA VAL A 315 20.55 3.33 -0.56
C VAL A 315 19.42 4.29 -0.24
N LEU A 316 19.58 5.54 -0.65
CA LEU A 316 18.57 6.59 -0.56
C LEU A 316 18.03 6.91 -1.96
N LEU A 317 16.71 6.92 -2.13
CA LEU A 317 16.03 7.40 -3.31
C LEU A 317 15.14 8.59 -2.92
N LEU A 318 15.28 9.70 -3.65
CA LEU A 318 14.53 10.92 -3.39
C LEU A 318 13.62 11.18 -4.59
N GLN A 319 12.32 11.20 -4.36
CA GLN A 319 11.32 11.46 -5.39
C GLN A 319 10.97 12.94 -5.45
N SER A 320 10.96 13.51 -6.66
CA SER A 320 10.57 14.90 -6.91
C SER A 320 9.27 14.99 -7.69
N ARG A 321 8.25 15.65 -7.13
CA ARG A 321 6.95 15.89 -7.79
C ARG A 321 6.41 17.32 -7.69
N GLY A 322 7.17 18.23 -7.09
CA GLY A 322 6.75 19.58 -6.76
C GLY A 322 7.74 20.63 -7.20
N ASN A 323 7.32 21.88 -7.04
CA ASN A 323 8.16 23.06 -7.27
C ASN A 323 9.08 23.30 -6.05
N ASN A 324 10.17 24.05 -6.24
CA ASN A 324 11.11 24.44 -5.17
C ASN A 324 11.85 23.27 -4.48
N HIS A 325 11.84 22.07 -5.08
CA HIS A 325 12.57 20.92 -4.54
C HIS A 325 14.09 21.09 -4.53
N HIS A 326 14.63 22.06 -5.27
CA HIS A 326 16.04 22.46 -5.15
C HIS A 326 16.36 23.00 -3.73
N VAL A 327 15.39 23.63 -3.04
CA VAL A 327 15.54 24.10 -1.65
C VAL A 327 15.66 22.91 -0.71
N ALA A 328 14.80 21.90 -0.88
CA ALA A 328 14.87 20.65 -0.15
C ALA A 328 16.23 19.97 -0.30
N LEU A 329 16.76 19.88 -1.53
CA LEU A 329 18.08 19.31 -1.79
C LEU A 329 19.20 20.08 -1.08
N LYS A 330 19.20 21.41 -1.19
CA LYS A 330 20.21 22.25 -0.52
C LYS A 330 20.19 22.09 1.00
N ALA A 331 19.00 22.08 1.59
CA ALA A 331 18.84 21.90 3.03
C ALA A 331 19.24 20.50 3.49
N LEU A 332 18.87 19.47 2.72
CA LEU A 332 19.19 18.08 3.03
C LEU A 332 20.69 17.83 2.98
N PHE A 333 21.35 18.29 1.92
CA PHE A 333 22.78 18.04 1.71
C PHE A 333 23.71 19.12 2.30
N ARG A 334 23.18 20.03 3.13
CA ARG A 334 24.01 20.98 3.88
C ARG A 334 24.99 20.21 4.76
N ASP A 335 26.27 20.55 4.66
CA ASP A 335 27.34 19.94 5.44
C ASP A 335 27.46 18.41 5.28
N PHE A 336 26.88 17.84 4.22
CA PHE A 336 26.82 16.39 4.02
C PHE A 336 28.20 15.74 4.02
N ALA A 337 29.19 16.38 3.39
CA ALA A 337 30.56 15.88 3.35
C ALA A 337 31.17 15.73 4.76
N ALA A 338 30.85 16.64 5.68
CA ALA A 338 31.34 16.61 7.05
C ALA A 338 30.67 15.51 7.89
N VAL A 339 29.38 15.26 7.68
CA VAL A 339 28.63 14.29 8.50
C VAL A 339 28.59 12.87 7.93
N LYS A 340 28.79 12.69 6.62
CA LYS A 340 28.64 11.39 5.93
C LYS A 340 29.41 10.28 6.64
N GLN A 341 30.72 10.45 6.83
CA GLN A 341 31.57 9.38 7.39
C GLN A 341 31.24 9.08 8.85
N ALA A 342 30.91 10.11 9.64
CA ALA A 342 30.70 9.96 11.08
C ALA A 342 29.28 9.48 11.44
N LYS A 343 28.27 9.85 10.66
CA LYS A 343 26.84 9.66 11.02
C LYS A 343 26.06 8.80 10.03
N LEU A 344 26.48 8.74 8.76
CA LEU A 344 25.83 7.94 7.71
C LEU A 344 26.82 6.96 7.05
N PRO A 345 27.55 6.14 7.84
CA PRO A 345 28.64 5.32 7.33
C PRO A 345 28.16 4.23 6.34
N ALA A 346 26.90 3.81 6.44
CA ALA A 346 26.34 2.79 5.56
C ALA A 346 25.93 3.33 4.18
N LEU A 347 25.75 4.65 4.03
CA LEU A 347 25.17 5.26 2.83
C LEU A 347 26.15 5.20 1.65
N ARG A 348 25.83 4.36 0.67
CA ARG A 348 26.65 4.07 -0.51
C ARG A 348 26.15 4.75 -1.77
N ALA A 349 24.84 4.86 -1.92
CA ALA A 349 24.21 5.39 -3.13
C ALA A 349 23.04 6.29 -2.80
N ILE A 350 22.92 7.36 -3.58
CA ILE A 350 21.81 8.31 -3.57
C ILE A 350 21.32 8.39 -5.01
N TYR A 351 20.01 8.21 -5.20
CA TYR A 351 19.35 8.31 -6.50
C TYR A 351 18.24 9.35 -6.43
N PHE A 352 17.95 9.96 -7.57
CA PHE A 352 16.84 10.90 -7.71
C PHE A 352 15.85 10.35 -8.72
N GLY A 353 14.61 10.17 -8.27
CA GLY A 353 13.50 9.79 -9.13
C GLY A 353 12.74 11.04 -9.57
N GLY A 354 12.75 11.33 -10.87
CA GLY A 354 11.76 12.20 -11.50
C GLY A 354 10.66 11.35 -12.12
N ARG A 355 9.40 11.79 -12.07
CA ARG A 355 8.34 11.14 -12.86
C ARG A 355 8.56 11.43 -14.33
N GLU A 356 8.53 10.40 -15.18
CA GLU A 356 8.50 10.59 -16.63
C GLU A 356 7.37 11.57 -17.02
N GLY A 357 7.71 12.62 -17.76
CA GLY A 357 6.75 13.61 -18.28
C GLY A 357 6.57 14.89 -17.47
N LEU A 358 7.13 15.00 -16.26
CA LEU A 358 7.29 16.29 -15.58
C LEU A 358 8.74 16.74 -15.74
N ASP A 359 8.96 17.84 -16.47
CA ASP A 359 10.29 18.41 -16.62
C ASP A 359 10.70 19.01 -15.26
N PRO A 360 11.65 18.40 -14.51
CA PRO A 360 12.05 18.98 -13.25
C PRO A 360 12.69 20.35 -13.52
N ASP A 361 12.39 21.33 -12.66
CA ASP A 361 12.90 22.68 -12.81
C ASP A 361 14.42 22.70 -13.03
N ASN A 362 14.90 23.63 -13.87
CA ASN A 362 16.31 23.82 -14.20
C ASN A 362 17.18 24.01 -12.95
N GLU A 363 16.62 24.55 -11.86
CA GLU A 363 17.32 24.65 -10.57
C GLU A 363 17.51 23.30 -9.89
N TYR A 364 16.51 22.42 -9.96
CA TYR A 364 16.62 21.06 -9.43
C TYR A 364 17.70 20.26 -10.18
N ARG A 365 17.69 20.31 -11.53
CA ARG A 365 18.71 19.64 -12.35
C ARG A 365 20.12 20.12 -12.02
N ARG A 366 20.31 21.44 -11.96
CA ARG A 366 21.60 22.05 -11.59
C ARG A 366 22.08 21.59 -10.22
N GLU A 367 21.18 21.47 -9.26
CA GLU A 367 21.52 21.01 -7.92
C GLU A 367 21.90 19.52 -7.90
N CYS A 368 21.19 18.66 -8.64
CA CYS A 368 21.58 17.25 -8.81
C CYS A 368 22.95 17.09 -9.45
N ASP A 369 23.25 17.86 -10.50
CA ASP A 369 24.55 17.87 -11.19
C ASP A 369 25.68 18.32 -10.24
N ARG A 370 25.43 19.37 -9.45
CA ARG A 370 26.39 19.89 -8.44
C ARG A 370 26.76 18.84 -7.41
N LEU A 371 25.81 18.00 -7.01
CA LEU A 371 26.04 16.92 -6.05
C LEU A 371 26.79 15.72 -6.67
N GLY A 372 27.02 15.71 -7.98
CA GLY A 372 27.76 14.65 -8.70
C GLY A 372 26.99 13.33 -8.77
N ILE A 373 25.66 13.39 -8.84
CA ILE A 373 24.79 12.23 -8.65
C ILE A 373 24.31 11.69 -10.00
N LYS A 374 24.27 10.36 -10.14
CA LYS A 374 23.81 9.70 -11.36
C LYS A 374 22.27 9.67 -11.37
N ASN A 375 21.68 10.22 -12.43
CA ASN A 375 20.27 10.00 -12.80
C ASN A 375 20.05 8.56 -13.25
#